data_AF-T1ENA5-F1
#
_entry.id   AF-T1ENA5-F1
#
_cell.length_a   1.000
_cell.length_b   1.000
_cell.length_c   1.000
_cell.angle_alpha   90.00
_cell.angle_beta   90.00
_cell.angle_gamma   90.00
#
_symmetry.space_group_name_H-M   'P 1'
#
loop_
_entity.id
_entity.type
_entity.pdbx_description
1 polymer ?
#
loop_
_entity_poly.entity_id
_entity_poly.type
_entity_poly.pdbx_seq_one_letter_code
_entity_poly.pdbx_strand_id
1 'polypeptide(L)'
;MANFLQVVLVFVLSIASLVIYFIDSSTETVESCDQWSESPTQQLDLAFNVFFMIYFFIRFIAASEKLFFLVEIFSLVDYFTIPPSFVAIYLNRNWLGLRFTRALRLMTIPDVLQYLNILKTSNSIRLCQLVSTLISVWFTGAGFVHLVENSGDPFADFSNGQNLTYWECVYFTLVTMSTVGYGDVKCQTTIGRLFMVFFILGALVRGTNEMFHYLIT
;
A
#
# COMPACT_ATOMS: atom_id res chain seq x y z
N MET A 1 1.79 -8.65 -28.24
CA MET A 1 0.47 -8.00 -28.01
C MET A 1 -0.21 -8.54 -26.75
N ALA A 2 -0.24 -9.86 -26.50
CA ALA A 2 -0.81 -10.44 -25.28
C ALA A 2 -0.21 -9.88 -23.98
N ASN A 3 1.13 -9.77 -23.92
CA ASN A 3 1.83 -9.21 -22.75
C ASN A 3 1.48 -7.73 -22.52
N PHE A 4 1.10 -6.98 -23.56
CA PHE A 4 0.75 -5.57 -23.42
C PHE A 4 -0.58 -5.38 -22.71
N LEU A 5 -1.59 -6.09 -23.18
CA LEU A 5 -2.92 -6.02 -22.59
C LEU A 5 -2.89 -6.48 -21.13
N GLN A 6 -2.10 -7.51 -20.83
CA GLN A 6 -1.94 -8.02 -19.47
C GLN A 6 -1.35 -6.97 -18.52
N VAL A 7 -0.26 -6.30 -18.91
CA VAL A 7 0.39 -5.27 -18.08
C VAL A 7 -0.56 -4.10 -17.80
N VAL A 8 -1.22 -3.58 -18.84
CA VAL A 8 -2.16 -2.46 -18.70
C VAL A 8 -3.37 -2.84 -17.85
N LEU A 9 -3.91 -4.05 -18.04
CA LEU A 9 -5.07 -4.53 -17.28
C LEU A 9 -4.74 -4.70 -15.80
N VAL A 10 -3.60 -5.33 -15.46
CA VAL A 10 -3.14 -5.47 -14.07
C VAL A 10 -2.93 -4.10 -13.44
N PHE A 11 -2.37 -3.15 -14.18
CA PHE A 11 -2.18 -1.79 -13.71
C PHE A 11 -3.51 -1.08 -13.39
N VAL A 12 -4.46 -1.06 -14.32
CA VAL A 12 -5.77 -0.43 -14.11
C VAL A 12 -6.51 -1.05 -12.92
N LEU A 13 -6.51 -2.38 -12.82
CA LEU A 13 -7.12 -3.08 -11.68
C LEU A 13 -6.41 -2.76 -10.37
N SER A 14 -5.09 -2.60 -10.37
CA SER A 14 -4.35 -2.24 -9.16
C SER A 14 -4.71 -0.85 -8.65
N ILE A 15 -4.86 0.13 -9.55
CA ILE A 15 -5.32 1.48 -9.19
C ILE A 15 -6.76 1.44 -8.69
N ALA A 16 -7.65 0.71 -9.37
CA ALA A 16 -9.04 0.55 -8.91
C ALA A 16 -9.10 -0.07 -7.50
N SER A 17 -8.30 -1.10 -7.23
CA SER A 17 -8.23 -1.75 -5.90
C SER A 17 -7.68 -0.83 -4.80
N LEU A 18 -6.85 0.15 -5.14
CA LEU A 18 -6.33 1.16 -4.22
C LEU A 18 -7.39 2.24 -3.94
N VAL A 19 -8.15 2.64 -4.97
CA VAL A 19 -9.25 3.61 -4.80
C VAL A 19 -10.33 3.06 -3.87
N ILE A 20 -10.68 1.78 -4.01
CA ILE A 20 -11.63 1.12 -3.08
C ILE A 20 -11.09 1.16 -1.66
N TYR A 21 -9.80 0.86 -1.46
CA TYR A 21 -9.18 0.97 -0.15
C TYR A 21 -9.32 2.38 0.44
N PHE A 22 -9.11 3.44 -0.36
CA PHE A 22 -9.31 4.81 0.13
C PHE A 22 -10.77 5.10 0.50
N ILE A 23 -11.73 4.61 -0.28
CA ILE A 23 -13.16 4.73 0.03
C ILE A 23 -13.46 4.02 1.35
N ASP A 24 -13.15 2.72 1.45
CA ASP A 24 -13.39 1.92 2.65
C ASP A 24 -12.72 2.54 3.90
N SER A 25 -11.47 3.01 3.77
CA SER A 25 -10.73 3.63 4.88
C SER A 25 -11.29 4.98 5.35
N SER A 26 -12.13 5.61 4.53
CA SER A 26 -12.77 6.89 4.85
C SER A 26 -14.16 6.73 5.45
N THR A 27 -14.83 5.61 5.15
CA THR A 27 -16.22 5.36 5.56
C THR A 27 -16.32 4.40 6.73
N GLU A 28 -15.41 3.44 6.85
CA GLU A 28 -15.48 2.35 7.82
C GLU A 28 -14.36 2.43 8.88
N THR A 29 -14.65 1.92 10.07
CA THR A 29 -13.65 1.68 11.11
C THR A 29 -12.77 0.47 10.75
N VAL A 30 -11.68 0.25 11.48
CA VAL A 30 -10.72 -0.85 11.20
C VAL A 30 -11.42 -2.21 11.11
N GLU A 31 -12.45 -2.43 11.94
CA GLU A 31 -13.34 -3.59 11.87
C GLU A 31 -14.79 -3.13 11.77
N SER A 32 -15.53 -3.70 10.82
CA SER A 32 -16.97 -3.53 10.64
C SER A 32 -17.63 -4.91 10.47
N CYS A 33 -18.81 -5.09 11.08
CA CYS A 33 -19.57 -6.34 11.02
C CYS A 33 -20.71 -6.20 10.00
N ASP A 34 -20.35 -6.15 8.72
CA ASP A 34 -21.31 -6.02 7.64
C ASP A 34 -21.52 -7.36 6.91
N GLN A 35 -22.77 -7.63 6.53
CA GLN A 35 -23.08 -8.80 5.72
C GLN A 35 -22.59 -8.60 4.29
N TRP A 36 -21.88 -9.59 3.76
CA TRP A 36 -21.33 -9.57 2.40
C TRP A 36 -22.38 -9.32 1.30
N SER A 37 -23.63 -9.70 1.54
CA SER A 37 -24.72 -9.49 0.57
C SER A 37 -25.16 -8.02 0.47
N GLU A 38 -24.88 -7.20 1.48
CA GLU A 38 -25.41 -5.85 1.58
C GLU A 38 -24.41 -4.79 1.08
N SER A 39 -23.10 -5.09 1.09
CA SER A 39 -22.04 -4.14 0.72
C SER A 39 -21.51 -4.38 -0.71
N PRO A 40 -21.79 -3.49 -1.68
CA PRO A 40 -21.24 -3.62 -3.03
C PRO A 40 -19.72 -3.44 -3.07
N THR A 41 -19.14 -2.69 -2.12
CA THR A 41 -17.69 -2.48 -1.98
C THR A 41 -16.95 -3.78 -1.70
N GLN A 42 -17.46 -4.62 -0.79
CA GLN A 42 -16.85 -5.90 -0.43
C GLN A 42 -16.91 -6.92 -1.57
N GLN A 43 -18.01 -6.94 -2.34
CA GLN A 43 -18.15 -7.79 -3.52
C GLN A 43 -17.15 -7.42 -4.60
N LEU A 44 -16.93 -6.12 -4.80
CA LEU A 44 -16.01 -5.60 -5.80
C LEU A 44 -14.54 -5.81 -5.37
N ASP A 45 -14.21 -5.64 -4.08
CA ASP A 45 -12.90 -5.98 -3.53
C ASP A 45 -12.57 -7.46 -3.72
N LEU A 46 -13.53 -8.34 -3.45
CA LEU A 46 -13.37 -9.79 -3.67
C LEU A 46 -13.10 -10.11 -5.14
N ALA A 47 -13.86 -9.51 -6.07
CA ALA A 47 -13.67 -9.74 -7.50
C ALA A 47 -12.24 -9.39 -7.95
N PHE A 48 -11.69 -8.28 -7.45
CA PHE A 48 -10.30 -7.89 -7.71
C PHE A 48 -9.29 -8.83 -7.06
N ASN A 49 -9.51 -9.26 -5.81
CA ASN A 49 -8.60 -10.20 -5.15
C ASN A 49 -8.58 -11.58 -5.83
N VAL A 50 -9.72 -12.07 -6.34
CA VAL A 50 -9.78 -13.30 -7.14
C VAL A 50 -8.96 -13.16 -8.43
N PHE A 51 -9.05 -12.01 -9.12
CA PHE A 51 -8.21 -11.74 -10.28
C PHE A 51 -6.71 -11.74 -9.92
N PHE A 52 -6.33 -11.05 -8.84
CA PHE A 52 -4.92 -11.01 -8.40
C PHE A 52 -4.41 -12.38 -7.94
N MET A 53 -5.27 -13.22 -7.35
CA MET A 53 -4.93 -14.59 -6.99
C MET A 53 -4.58 -15.42 -8.23
N ILE A 54 -5.39 -15.34 -9.30
CA ILE A 54 -5.08 -16.03 -10.57
C ILE A 54 -3.77 -15.51 -11.15
N TYR A 55 -3.56 -14.19 -11.15
CA TYR A 55 -2.32 -13.57 -11.63
C TYR A 55 -1.09 -14.02 -10.83
N PHE A 56 -1.21 -14.11 -9.50
CA PHE A 56 -0.17 -14.62 -8.61
C PHE A 56 0.22 -16.06 -8.96
N PHE A 57 -0.75 -16.96 -9.16
CA PHE A 57 -0.48 -18.35 -9.53
C PHE A 57 0.19 -18.49 -10.90
N ILE A 58 -0.23 -17.69 -11.90
CA ILE A 58 0.42 -17.67 -13.21
C ILE A 58 1.90 -17.28 -13.06
N ARG A 59 2.19 -16.23 -12.29
CA ARG A 59 3.57 -15.81 -12.01
C ARG A 59 4.36 -16.84 -11.22
N PHE A 60 3.74 -17.49 -10.23
CA PHE A 60 4.38 -18.52 -9.42
C PHE A 60 4.80 -19.74 -10.25
N ILE A 61 3.97 -20.18 -11.21
CA ILE A 61 4.30 -21.29 -12.11
C ILE A 61 5.39 -20.90 -13.11
N ALA A 62 5.39 -19.64 -13.57
CA ALA A 62 6.39 -19.12 -14.50
C ALA A 62 7.77 -18.85 -13.87
N ALA A 63 7.86 -18.74 -12.55
CA ALA A 63 9.11 -18.44 -11.86
C ALA A 63 10.07 -19.65 -11.85
N SER A 64 11.33 -19.42 -12.26
CA SER A 64 12.39 -20.44 -12.23
C SER A 64 12.79 -20.80 -10.80
N GLU A 65 12.92 -19.81 -9.92
CA GLU A 65 13.25 -19.98 -8.50
C GLU A 65 12.08 -19.61 -7.59
N LYS A 66 11.36 -20.64 -7.12
CA LYS A 66 10.13 -20.48 -6.34
C LYS A 66 10.32 -19.78 -5.01
N LEU A 67 11.45 -19.97 -4.33
CA LEU A 67 11.70 -19.36 -3.01
C LEU A 67 11.97 -17.86 -3.12
N PHE A 68 12.79 -17.44 -4.08
CA PHE A 68 13.06 -16.02 -4.31
C PHE A 68 11.79 -15.27 -4.72
N PHE A 69 10.95 -15.93 -5.54
CA PHE A 69 9.66 -15.39 -5.92
C PHE A 69 8.72 -15.12 -4.73
N LEU A 70 8.71 -15.98 -3.71
CA LEU A 70 7.87 -15.78 -2.52
C LEU A 70 8.29 -14.58 -1.67
N VAL A 71 9.56 -14.19 -1.71
CA VAL A 71 10.12 -13.04 -0.95
C VAL A 71 10.11 -11.75 -1.78
N GLU A 72 9.63 -11.80 -3.02
CA GLU A 72 9.50 -10.62 -3.87
C GLU A 72 8.43 -9.65 -3.32
N ILE A 73 8.70 -8.33 -3.35
CA ILE A 73 7.83 -7.30 -2.75
C ILE A 73 6.38 -7.43 -3.23
N PHE A 74 6.17 -7.64 -4.53
CA PHE A 74 4.82 -7.76 -5.09
C PHE A 74 4.11 -9.06 -4.66
N SER A 75 4.86 -10.16 -4.55
CA SER A 75 4.34 -11.42 -3.99
C SER A 75 3.96 -11.28 -2.52
N LEU A 76 4.72 -10.50 -1.75
CA LEU A 76 4.40 -10.19 -0.36
C LEU A 76 3.13 -9.34 -0.25
N VAL A 77 2.93 -8.34 -1.13
CA VAL A 77 1.69 -7.57 -1.19
C VAL A 77 0.49 -8.49 -1.46
N ASP A 78 0.62 -9.42 -2.40
CA ASP A 78 -0.44 -10.39 -2.72
C ASP A 78 -0.72 -11.31 -1.52
N TYR A 79 0.33 -11.77 -0.84
CA TYR A 79 0.23 -12.60 0.37
C TYR A 79 -0.46 -11.88 1.53
N PHE A 80 -0.26 -10.58 1.72
CA PHE A 80 -0.89 -9.83 2.82
C PHE A 80 -2.31 -9.35 2.51
N THR A 81 -2.71 -9.32 1.24
CA THR A 81 -4.01 -8.75 0.84
C THR A 81 -5.03 -9.81 0.47
N ILE A 82 -4.61 -10.90 -0.18
CA ILE A 82 -5.52 -11.91 -0.73
C ILE A 82 -6.11 -12.81 0.37
N PRO A 83 -5.33 -13.51 1.23
CA PRO A 83 -5.90 -14.40 2.23
C PRO A 83 -6.86 -13.71 3.21
N PRO A 84 -6.55 -12.52 3.78
CA PRO A 84 -7.48 -11.82 4.66
C PRO A 84 -8.83 -11.50 4.00
N SER A 85 -8.86 -11.23 2.70
CA SER A 85 -10.12 -10.96 1.98
C SER A 85 -11.06 -12.16 1.92
N PHE A 86 -10.51 -13.38 1.79
CA PHE A 86 -11.31 -14.61 1.83
C PHE A 86 -11.76 -14.95 3.25
N VAL A 87 -10.89 -14.72 4.24
CA VAL A 87 -11.21 -14.93 5.66
C VAL A 87 -12.32 -13.98 6.12
N ALA A 88 -12.30 -12.72 5.66
CA ALA A 88 -13.32 -11.73 5.97
C ALA A 88 -14.74 -12.19 5.59
N ILE A 89 -14.88 -12.89 4.46
CA ILE A 89 -16.16 -13.45 4.00
C ILE A 89 -16.56 -14.64 4.85
N TYR A 90 -15.62 -15.54 5.15
CA TYR A 90 -15.89 -16.72 5.98
C TYR A 90 -16.36 -16.33 7.39
N LEU A 91 -15.81 -15.25 7.94
CA LEU A 91 -16.16 -14.76 9.28
C LEU A 91 -17.31 -13.73 9.28
N ASN A 92 -17.80 -13.29 8.12
CA ASN A 92 -18.74 -12.16 7.97
C ASN A 92 -18.29 -10.92 8.77
N ARG A 93 -17.00 -10.60 8.69
CA ARG A 93 -16.39 -9.42 9.31
C ARG A 93 -15.42 -8.78 8.33
N ASN A 94 -15.63 -7.50 8.01
CA ASN A 94 -14.70 -6.76 7.20
C ASN A 94 -13.58 -6.23 8.09
N TRP A 95 -12.34 -6.51 7.71
CA TRP A 95 -11.15 -6.04 8.40
C TRP A 95 -10.26 -5.28 7.41
N LEU A 96 -10.03 -4.01 7.70
CA LEU A 96 -9.23 -3.13 6.84
C LEU A 96 -7.77 -3.59 6.77
N GLY A 97 -7.25 -4.11 7.89
CA GLY A 97 -5.98 -4.83 8.02
C GLY A 97 -4.82 -4.25 7.20
N LEU A 98 -4.14 -5.11 6.44
CA LEU A 98 -2.96 -4.78 5.63
C LEU A 98 -3.28 -4.34 4.20
N ARG A 99 -4.53 -3.94 3.91
CA ARG A 99 -4.95 -3.52 2.55
C ARG A 99 -4.18 -2.32 2.01
N PHE A 100 -3.65 -1.47 2.90
CA PHE A 100 -2.80 -0.32 2.52
C PHE A 100 -1.53 -0.71 1.75
N THR A 101 -1.04 -1.95 1.91
CA THR A 101 0.13 -2.45 1.17
C THR A 101 -0.07 -2.45 -0.35
N ARG A 102 -1.32 -2.37 -0.85
CA ARG A 102 -1.62 -2.19 -2.28
C ARG A 102 -1.01 -0.92 -2.86
N ALA A 103 -0.78 0.12 -2.04
CA ALA A 103 -0.10 1.34 -2.46
C ALA A 103 1.35 1.08 -2.94
N LEU A 104 1.99 -0.02 -2.51
CA LEU A 104 3.30 -0.46 -3.01
C LEU A 104 3.30 -0.75 -4.52
N ARG A 105 2.14 -1.10 -5.09
CA ARG A 105 2.01 -1.32 -6.54
C ARG A 105 2.17 -0.04 -7.37
N LEU A 106 2.07 1.15 -6.77
CA LEU A 106 2.39 2.40 -7.46
C LEU A 106 3.85 2.46 -7.93
N MET A 107 4.75 1.64 -7.34
CA MET A 107 6.14 1.50 -7.81
C MET A 107 6.25 0.98 -9.25
N THR A 108 5.22 0.28 -9.79
CA THR A 108 5.26 -0.26 -11.15
C THR A 108 4.83 0.76 -12.22
N ILE A 109 4.34 1.95 -11.82
CA ILE A 109 3.93 3.03 -12.74
C ILE A 109 5.01 3.33 -13.80
N PRO A 110 6.29 3.54 -13.44
CA PRO A 110 7.31 3.91 -14.42
C PRO A 110 7.54 2.82 -15.47
N ASP A 111 7.42 1.55 -15.10
CA ASP A 111 7.59 0.42 -16.02
C ASP A 111 6.44 0.35 -17.03
N VAL A 112 5.21 0.58 -16.56
CA VAL A 112 4.02 0.66 -17.42
C VAL A 112 4.13 1.86 -18.37
N LEU A 113 4.55 3.03 -17.89
CA LEU A 113 4.70 4.23 -18.72
C LEU A 113 5.82 4.10 -19.77
N GLN A 114 6.92 3.41 -19.45
CA GLN A 114 7.95 3.05 -20.42
C GLN A 114 7.39 2.11 -21.48
N TYR A 115 6.63 1.12 -21.05
CA TYR A 115 6.00 0.14 -21.93
C TYR A 115 4.96 0.77 -22.88
N LEU A 116 4.28 1.84 -22.44
CA LEU A 116 3.37 2.66 -23.24
C LEU A 116 4.08 3.66 -24.18
N ASN A 117 5.42 3.68 -24.22
CA ASN A 117 6.21 4.64 -24.99
C ASN A 117 5.94 6.13 -24.65
N ILE A 118 5.44 6.41 -23.44
CA ILE A 118 5.22 7.79 -22.94
C ILE A 118 6.54 8.38 -22.43
N LEU A 119 7.29 7.59 -21.66
CA LEU A 119 8.60 7.98 -21.13
C LEU A 119 9.70 7.48 -22.06
N LYS A 120 10.27 8.40 -22.85
CA LYS A 120 11.34 8.08 -23.82
C LYS A 120 12.74 8.48 -23.35
N THR A 121 12.83 9.45 -22.45
CA THR A 121 14.10 10.01 -21.97
C THR A 121 14.48 9.38 -20.63
N SER A 122 15.75 8.99 -20.47
CA SER A 122 16.29 8.38 -19.24
C SER A 122 16.02 9.24 -17.98
N ASN A 123 16.14 10.57 -18.09
CA ASN A 123 15.91 11.47 -16.97
C ASN A 123 14.44 11.48 -16.53
N SER A 124 13.51 11.44 -17.49
CA SER A 124 12.07 11.36 -17.21
C SER A 124 11.69 10.02 -16.57
N ILE A 125 12.31 8.91 -16.99
CA ILE A 125 12.10 7.60 -16.39
C ILE A 125 12.54 7.60 -14.93
N ARG A 126 13.77 8.09 -14.65
CA ARG A 126 14.30 8.15 -13.28
C ARG A 126 13.51 9.07 -12.38
N LEU A 127 13.09 10.23 -12.88
CA LEU A 127 12.24 11.15 -12.13
C LEU A 127 10.89 10.51 -11.81
N CYS A 128 10.27 9.82 -12.79
CA CYS A 128 9.02 9.09 -12.56
C CYS A 128 9.21 7.96 -11.53
N GLN A 129 10.31 7.20 -11.60
CA GLN A 129 10.66 6.17 -10.63
C GLN A 129 10.80 6.73 -9.21
N LEU A 130 11.49 7.85 -9.06
CA LEU A 130 11.65 8.53 -7.77
C LEU A 130 10.30 8.96 -7.21
N VAL A 131 9.50 9.68 -8.01
CA VAL A 131 8.18 10.19 -7.59
C VAL A 131 7.22 9.06 -7.23
N SER A 132 7.11 8.04 -8.08
CA SER A 132 6.25 6.88 -7.84
C SER A 132 6.64 6.12 -6.58
N THR A 133 7.95 5.93 -6.34
CA THR A 133 8.45 5.25 -5.14
C THR A 133 8.18 6.07 -3.87
N LEU A 134 8.40 7.39 -3.92
CA LEU A 134 8.14 8.28 -2.78
C LEU A 134 6.67 8.28 -2.40
N ILE A 135 5.77 8.47 -3.37
CA ILE A 135 4.32 8.46 -3.16
C ILE A 135 3.86 7.10 -2.62
N SER A 136 4.39 6.02 -3.18
CA SER A 136 4.06 4.66 -2.78
C SER A 136 4.44 4.35 -1.32
N VAL A 137 5.67 4.69 -0.92
CA VAL A 137 6.14 4.51 0.46
C VAL A 137 5.40 5.43 1.42
N TRP A 138 5.11 6.67 1.01
CA TRP A 138 4.35 7.64 1.81
C TRP A 138 2.94 7.12 2.15
N PHE A 139 2.15 6.72 1.14
CA PHE A 139 0.81 6.18 1.38
C PHE A 139 0.83 4.88 2.17
N THR A 140 1.79 3.99 1.89
CA THR A 140 1.93 2.73 2.66
C THR A 140 2.25 3.02 4.13
N GLY A 141 3.13 4.00 4.40
CA GLY A 141 3.45 4.42 5.76
C GLY A 141 2.27 5.07 6.49
N ALA A 142 1.50 5.91 5.80
CA ALA A 142 0.27 6.49 6.34
C ALA A 142 -0.75 5.40 6.70
N GLY A 143 -0.93 4.39 5.85
CA GLY A 143 -1.81 3.26 6.12
C GLY A 143 -1.34 2.39 7.29
N PHE A 144 -0.03 2.21 7.46
CA PHE A 144 0.52 1.52 8.61
C PHE A 144 0.24 2.28 9.92
N VAL A 145 0.47 3.60 9.95
CA VAL A 145 0.15 4.45 11.10
C VAL A 145 -1.34 4.41 11.41
N HIS A 146 -2.19 4.50 10.40
CA HIS A 146 -3.64 4.39 10.54
C HIS A 146 -4.07 3.07 11.18
N LEU A 147 -3.51 1.94 10.72
CA LEU A 147 -3.81 0.63 11.30
C LEU A 147 -3.38 0.56 12.77
N VAL A 148 -2.16 0.96 13.08
CA VAL A 148 -1.60 0.82 14.43
C VAL A 148 -2.28 1.75 15.43
N GLU A 149 -2.51 3.02 15.07
CA GLU A 149 -3.14 3.98 15.97
C GLU A 149 -4.62 3.63 16.22
N ASN A 150 -5.36 3.19 15.20
CA ASN A 150 -6.75 2.79 15.38
C ASN A 150 -6.91 1.43 16.09
N SER A 151 -5.95 0.51 15.94
CA SER A 151 -6.01 -0.80 16.62
C SER A 151 -5.55 -0.71 18.09
N GLY A 152 -4.57 0.14 18.39
CA GLY A 152 -3.94 0.23 19.71
C GLY A 152 -2.80 -0.78 19.94
N ASP A 153 -2.10 -0.62 21.07
CA ASP A 153 -0.97 -1.50 21.44
C ASP A 153 -1.45 -2.76 22.18
N PRO A 154 -0.95 -3.97 21.84
CA PRO A 154 -1.23 -5.19 22.60
C PRO A 154 -0.72 -5.15 24.04
N PHE A 155 0.37 -4.41 24.31
CA PHE A 155 0.99 -4.33 25.64
C PHE A 155 0.20 -3.49 26.64
N ALA A 156 -0.75 -2.69 26.16
CA ALA A 156 -1.62 -1.85 26.97
C ALA A 156 -3.08 -2.28 26.83
N ASP A 157 -3.33 -3.57 26.58
CA ASP A 157 -4.68 -4.14 26.41
C ASP A 157 -5.54 -3.40 25.37
N PHE A 158 -4.89 -2.85 24.32
CA PHE A 158 -5.52 -2.04 23.27
C PHE A 158 -6.25 -0.78 23.78
N SER A 159 -6.00 -0.31 25.00
CA SER A 159 -6.66 0.87 25.58
C SER A 159 -6.21 2.20 24.96
N ASN A 160 -5.04 2.21 24.32
CA ASN A 160 -4.40 3.41 23.80
C ASN A 160 -4.72 3.68 22.31
N GLY A 161 -5.78 3.05 21.79
CA GLY A 161 -6.25 3.31 20.43
C GLY A 161 -6.79 4.74 20.27
N GLN A 162 -6.52 5.35 19.13
CA GLN A 162 -7.06 6.63 18.72
C GLN A 162 -7.80 6.46 17.41
N ASN A 163 -9.02 7.00 17.28
CA ASN A 163 -9.74 7.02 16.00
C ASN A 163 -9.22 8.16 15.13
N LEU A 164 -8.20 7.89 14.33
CA LEU A 164 -7.70 8.75 13.28
C LEU A 164 -8.22 8.28 11.93
N THR A 165 -8.65 9.22 11.10
CA THR A 165 -8.99 8.94 9.71
C THR A 165 -7.73 8.70 8.88
N TYR A 166 -7.84 7.93 7.80
CA TYR A 166 -6.70 7.69 6.90
C TYR A 166 -6.07 9.00 6.39
N TRP A 167 -6.90 10.00 6.08
CA TRP A 167 -6.44 11.30 5.58
C TRP A 167 -5.70 12.13 6.64
N GLU A 168 -6.07 12.02 7.91
CA GLU A 168 -5.29 12.62 9.01
C GLU A 168 -3.92 11.95 9.14
N CYS A 169 -3.84 10.63 8.95
CA CYS A 169 -2.55 9.91 8.93
C CYS A 169 -1.70 10.30 7.71
N VAL A 170 -2.31 10.52 6.54
CA VAL A 170 -1.63 11.02 5.33
C VAL A 170 -1.08 12.43 5.57
N TYR A 171 -1.88 13.32 6.17
CA TYR A 171 -1.45 14.66 6.56
C TYR A 171 -0.30 14.61 7.59
N PHE A 172 -0.44 13.82 8.65
CA PHE A 172 0.58 13.67 9.69
C PHE A 172 1.91 13.17 9.12
N THR A 173 1.87 12.12 8.29
CA THR A 173 3.08 11.57 7.67
C THR A 173 3.73 12.55 6.70
N LEU A 174 2.95 13.35 5.96
CA LEU A 174 3.47 14.39 5.07
C LEU A 174 4.18 15.50 5.85
N VAL A 175 3.54 16.03 6.90
CA VAL A 175 4.10 17.06 7.80
C VAL A 175 5.37 16.57 8.49
N THR A 176 5.43 15.27 8.78
CA THR A 176 6.60 14.65 9.40
C THR A 176 7.74 14.44 8.40
N MET A 177 7.44 13.96 7.19
CA MET A 177 8.44 13.82 6.12
C MET A 177 9.03 15.16 5.68
N SER A 178 8.22 16.22 5.65
CA SER A 178 8.65 17.58 5.32
C SER A 178 9.38 18.29 6.46
N THR A 179 9.62 17.60 7.58
CA THR A 179 10.27 18.09 8.81
C THR A 179 9.63 19.33 9.43
N VAL A 180 8.35 19.62 9.09
CA VAL A 180 7.60 20.74 9.67
C VAL A 180 7.16 20.45 11.10
N GLY A 181 6.53 19.29 11.33
CA GLY A 181 6.20 18.80 12.67
C GLY A 181 5.31 19.72 13.52
N TYR A 182 4.13 20.11 13.03
CA TYR A 182 3.19 20.98 13.76
C TYR A 182 2.80 20.46 15.16
N GLY A 183 2.71 19.13 15.33
CA GLY A 183 2.38 18.48 16.60
C GLY A 183 0.89 18.50 16.96
N ASP A 184 0.03 18.84 16.01
CA ASP A 184 -1.43 18.78 16.08
C ASP A 184 -1.95 17.34 16.08
N VAL A 185 -1.43 16.51 15.18
CA VAL A 185 -1.68 15.06 15.13
C VAL A 185 -0.40 14.33 15.52
N LYS A 186 -0.50 13.31 16.39
CA LYS A 186 0.66 12.54 16.88
C LYS A 186 0.31 11.10 17.21
N CYS A 187 1.28 10.21 17.01
CA CYS A 187 1.19 8.83 17.45
C CYS A 187 1.22 8.73 18.98
N GLN A 188 0.16 8.17 19.58
CA GLN A 188 0.15 7.86 21.01
C GLN A 188 0.62 6.44 21.28
N THR A 189 0.43 5.52 20.33
CA THR A 189 0.85 4.13 20.47
C THR A 189 2.37 4.00 20.45
N THR A 190 2.87 3.04 21.22
CA THR A 190 4.29 2.70 21.33
C THR A 190 4.79 2.13 20.00
N ILE A 191 4.01 1.25 19.37
CA ILE A 191 4.33 0.68 18.06
C ILE A 191 4.33 1.76 16.99
N GLY A 192 3.35 2.68 17.00
CA GLY A 192 3.27 3.79 16.06
C GLY A 192 4.47 4.74 16.17
N ARG A 193 4.88 5.08 17.40
CA ARG A 193 6.09 5.90 17.64
C ARG A 193 7.36 5.21 17.16
N LEU A 194 7.52 3.92 17.46
CA LEU A 194 8.68 3.15 16.99
C LEU A 194 8.74 3.11 15.47
N PHE A 195 7.60 2.88 14.82
CA PHE A 195 7.49 2.92 13.36
C PHE A 195 7.90 4.27 12.80
N MET A 196 7.42 5.38 13.37
CA MET A 196 7.76 6.73 12.89
C MET A 196 9.26 7.01 12.94
N VAL A 197 9.99 6.52 13.96
CA VAL A 197 11.44 6.65 14.03
C VAL A 197 12.11 5.99 12.82
N PHE A 198 11.76 4.73 12.53
CA PHE A 198 12.31 4.03 11.36
C PHE A 198 11.84 4.63 10.04
N PHE A 199 10.60 5.10 9.98
CA PHE A 199 10.02 5.71 8.80
C PHE A 199 10.74 7.00 8.40
N ILE A 200 11.03 7.88 9.37
CA ILE A 200 11.76 9.12 9.13
C ILE A 200 13.21 8.81 8.68
N LEU A 201 13.88 7.88 9.36
CA LEU A 201 15.23 7.44 8.97
C LEU A 201 15.25 6.89 7.54
N GLY A 202 14.29 6.02 7.20
CA GLY A 202 14.16 5.44 5.87
C GLY A 202 13.86 6.48 4.79
N ALA A 203 12.95 7.41 5.06
CA ALA A 203 12.58 8.49 4.14
C ALA A 203 13.78 9.39 3.83
N LEU A 204 14.57 9.76 4.85
CA LEU A 204 15.77 10.58 4.67
C LEU A 204 16.87 9.86 3.88
N VAL A 205 17.18 8.61 4.21
CA VAL A 205 18.21 7.84 3.53
C VAL A 205 17.85 7.60 2.06
N ARG A 206 16.59 7.29 1.78
CA ARG A 206 16.15 7.03 0.40
C ARG A 206 16.12 8.33 -0.41
N GLY A 207 15.65 9.43 0.18
CA GLY A 207 15.64 10.73 -0.48
C GLY A 207 17.04 11.21 -0.90
N THR A 208 18.04 11.02 -0.04
CA THR A 208 19.43 11.44 -0.37
C THR A 208 20.07 10.54 -1.43
N ASN A 209 19.90 9.23 -1.35
CA ASN A 209 20.54 8.29 -2.28
C ASN A 209 20.02 8.45 -3.72
N GLU A 210 18.71 8.60 -3.89
CA GLU A 210 18.09 8.75 -5.21
C GLU A 210 18.41 10.12 -5.83
N MET A 211 18.45 11.20 -5.03
CA MET A 211 18.89 12.52 -5.51
C MET A 211 20.37 12.53 -5.91
N PHE A 212 21.25 11.86 -5.15
CA PHE A 212 22.67 11.78 -5.48
C PHE A 212 22.90 11.02 -6.79
N HIS A 213 22.20 9.90 -6.99
CA HIS A 213 22.24 9.16 -8.25
C HIS A 213 21.71 9.97 -9.46
N TYR A 214 20.68 10.80 -9.25
CA TYR A 214 20.16 11.68 -10.30
C TYR A 214 21.12 12.81 -10.66
N LEU A 215 21.89 13.35 -9.72
CA LEU A 215 22.82 14.46 -9.96
C LEU A 215 24.12 14.04 -10.65
N ILE A 216 24.52 12.77 -10.53
CA ILE A 216 25.82 12.26 -11.03
C ILE A 216 25.73 11.72 -12.46
N THR A 217 24.53 11.59 -13.02
CA THR A 217 24.31 11.01 -14.35
C THR A 217 23.60 11.95 -15.28
#